data_AF-A0A835IHA7-F1
#
_entry.id   AF-A0A835IHA7-F1
#
_cell.length_a   1.000
_cell.length_b   1.000
_cell.length_c   1.000
_cell.angle_alpha   90.00
_cell.angle_beta   90.00
_cell.angle_gamma   90.00
#
_symmetry.space_group_name_H-M   'P 1'
#
loop_
_entity.id
_entity.type
_entity.pdbx_description
1 polymer ?
#
loop_
_entity_poly.entity_id
_entity_poly.type
_entity_poly.pdbx_seq_one_letter_code
_entity_poly.pdbx_strand_id
1 'polypeptide(L)'
;LVYVIVLEVGDGVFEVLSTSGDTHLGVDDFDKRIVDWFALNFKRDEGIDLLKDKQALQRPHRSLKKAKMELVILDTNKYKDFVKFLNLPFITTTADGPKHIDTSLTRAKFEELCSDLLDRYVIFSSE
;
A
#
# COMPACT_ATOMS: atom_id res chain seq x y z
N LEU A 1 -7.79 7.62 -7.66
CA LEU A 1 -7.65 8.72 -8.63
C LEU A 1 -6.23 9.21 -8.57
N VAL A 2 -5.45 8.86 -9.58
CA VAL A 2 -4.10 9.38 -9.80
C VAL A 2 -4.20 10.31 -11.00
N TYR A 3 -3.78 11.55 -10.83
CA TYR A 3 -3.70 12.55 -11.89
C TYR A 3 -2.24 12.97 -12.02
N VAL A 4 -1.70 12.93 -13.24
CA VAL A 4 -0.39 13.51 -13.56
C VAL A 4 -0.64 14.83 -14.29
N ILE A 5 -0.01 15.90 -13.82
CA ILE A 5 -0.09 17.23 -14.42
C ILE A 5 1.34 17.65 -14.76
N VAL A 6 1.62 17.83 -16.05
CA VAL A 6 2.86 18.44 -16.54
C VAL A 6 2.63 19.94 -16.68
N LEU A 7 3.46 20.74 -16.01
CA LEU A 7 3.42 22.20 -16.04
C LEU A 7 4.69 22.74 -16.68
N GLU A 8 4.55 23.53 -17.74
CA GLU A 8 5.64 24.33 -18.29
C GLU A 8 5.57 25.75 -17.72
N VAL A 9 6.72 26.30 -17.32
CA VAL A 9 6.82 27.65 -16.75
C VAL A 9 7.33 28.60 -17.83
N GLY A 10 6.40 29.35 -18.44
CA GLY A 10 6.68 30.45 -19.36
C GLY A 10 5.82 31.67 -19.04
N ASP A 11 6.46 32.84 -18.91
CA ASP A 11 5.84 34.18 -18.85
C ASP A 11 4.67 34.38 -17.86
N GLY A 12 4.67 33.63 -16.75
CA GLY A 12 3.69 33.80 -15.67
C GLY A 12 2.30 33.20 -15.95
N VAL A 13 2.17 32.37 -16.99
CA VAL A 13 0.93 31.66 -17.34
C VAL A 13 1.14 30.16 -17.13
N PHE A 14 0.22 29.51 -16.41
CA PHE A 14 0.23 28.06 -16.24
C PHE A 14 -0.57 27.42 -17.37
N GLU A 15 0.11 26.72 -18.28
CA GLU A 15 -0.53 25.95 -19.34
C GLU A 15 -0.54 24.46 -18.94
N VAL A 16 -1.72 23.84 -18.99
CA VAL A 16 -1.89 22.40 -18.73
C VAL A 16 -1.70 21.67 -20.05
N LEU A 17 -0.54 21.03 -20.22
CA LEU A 17 -0.15 20.41 -21.49
C LEU A 17 -0.88 19.09 -21.78
N SER A 18 -1.17 18.30 -20.73
CA SER A 18 -1.94 17.05 -20.86
C SER A 18 -2.46 16.60 -19.48
N THR A 19 -3.62 15.96 -19.46
CA THR A 19 -4.12 15.20 -18.31
C THR A 19 -4.30 13.74 -18.73
N SER A 20 -3.37 12.88 -18.31
CA SER A 20 -3.53 11.43 -18.43
C SER A 20 -3.73 10.85 -17.03
N GLY A 21 -4.69 9.93 -16.89
CA GLY A 21 -5.03 9.38 -15.58
C GLY A 21 -5.95 8.17 -15.68
N ASP A 22 -5.79 7.26 -14.73
CA ASP A 22 -6.64 6.09 -14.60
C ASP A 22 -7.65 6.32 -13.47
N THR A 23 -8.94 6.41 -13.82
CA THR A 23 -10.02 6.66 -12.86
C THR A 23 -10.31 5.45 -11.97
N HIS A 24 -9.82 4.26 -12.34
CA HIS A 24 -9.99 3.02 -11.58
C HIS A 24 -8.75 2.67 -10.74
N LEU A 25 -7.59 3.25 -11.04
CA LEU A 25 -6.38 3.10 -10.22
C LEU A 25 -6.41 4.07 -9.04
N GLY A 26 -6.58 3.51 -7.85
CA GLY A 26 -6.63 4.21 -6.58
C GLY A 26 -5.41 3.94 -5.72
N VAL A 27 -5.09 4.91 -4.87
CA VAL A 27 -4.16 4.72 -3.75
C VAL A 27 -4.62 3.56 -2.84
N ASP A 28 -5.94 3.31 -2.82
CA ASP A 28 -6.58 2.22 -2.08
C ASP A 28 -6.32 0.82 -2.69
N ASP A 29 -5.93 0.70 -3.97
CA ASP A 29 -5.59 -0.62 -4.58
C ASP A 29 -4.30 -1.20 -3.98
N PHE A 30 -3.30 -0.34 -3.76
CA PHE A 30 -2.08 -0.71 -3.06
C PHE A 30 -2.38 -1.10 -1.60
N ASP A 31 -3.26 -0.36 -0.93
CA ASP A 31 -3.66 -0.70 0.45
C ASP A 31 -4.35 -2.06 0.50
N LYS A 32 -5.22 -2.34 -0.47
CA LYS A 32 -5.89 -3.62 -0.59
C LYS A 32 -4.91 -4.78 -0.79
N ARG A 33 -3.93 -4.66 -1.68
CA ARG A 33 -2.91 -5.71 -1.91
C ARG A 33 -2.12 -6.03 -0.64
N ILE A 34 -1.75 -5.00 0.10
CA ILE A 34 -1.08 -5.16 1.40
C ILE A 34 -2.04 -5.89 2.35
N VAL A 35 -3.25 -5.37 2.59
CA VAL A 35 -4.23 -5.97 3.51
C VAL A 35 -4.52 -7.44 3.18
N ASP A 36 -4.73 -7.76 1.90
CA ASP A 36 -5.02 -9.11 1.43
C ASP A 36 -3.85 -10.07 1.73
N TRP A 37 -2.60 -9.62 1.50
CA TRP A 37 -1.41 -10.40 1.84
C TRP A 37 -1.29 -10.66 3.36
N PHE A 38 -1.55 -9.64 4.18
CA PHE A 38 -1.57 -9.77 5.65
C PHE A 38 -2.64 -10.74 6.13
N ALA A 39 -3.86 -10.61 5.60
CA ALA A 39 -4.97 -11.47 5.98
C ALA A 39 -4.74 -12.92 5.56
N LEU A 40 -4.13 -13.15 4.38
CA LEU A 40 -3.77 -14.48 3.91
C LEU A 40 -2.72 -15.14 4.82
N ASN A 41 -1.67 -14.41 5.21
CA ASN A 41 -0.66 -14.91 6.14
C ASN A 41 -1.27 -15.22 7.51
N PHE A 42 -2.10 -14.33 8.04
CA PHE A 42 -2.78 -14.56 9.31
C PHE A 42 -3.71 -15.78 9.24
N LYS A 43 -4.44 -15.96 8.13
CA LYS A 43 -5.26 -17.14 7.91
C LYS A 43 -4.44 -18.42 7.81
N ARG A 44 -3.26 -18.39 7.21
CA ARG A 44 -2.36 -19.54 7.15
C ARG A 44 -1.83 -19.91 8.54
N ASP A 45 -1.45 -18.91 9.32
CA ASP A 45 -0.76 -19.11 10.59
C ASP A 45 -1.74 -19.39 11.74
N GLU A 46 -2.92 -18.76 11.74
CA GLU A 46 -3.93 -18.83 12.82
C GLU A 46 -5.25 -19.50 12.40
N GLY A 47 -5.43 -19.82 11.11
CA GLY A 47 -6.67 -20.41 10.59
C GLY A 47 -7.85 -19.44 10.47
N ILE A 48 -7.65 -18.14 10.76
CA ILE A 48 -8.71 -17.14 10.87
C ILE A 48 -8.72 -16.21 9.66
N ASP A 49 -9.90 -16.06 9.06
CA ASP A 49 -10.09 -15.21 7.89
C ASP A 49 -10.49 -13.79 8.29
N LEU A 50 -9.50 -12.90 8.41
CA LEU A 50 -9.70 -11.49 8.78
C LEU A 50 -10.50 -10.70 7.74
N LEU A 51 -10.56 -11.14 6.48
CA LEU A 51 -11.32 -10.46 5.43
C LEU A 51 -12.83 -10.50 5.68
N LYS A 52 -13.29 -11.46 6.48
CA LYS A 52 -14.70 -11.57 6.89
C LYS A 52 -15.06 -10.64 8.04
N ASP A 53 -14.07 -10.25 8.85
CA ASP A 53 -14.26 -9.34 9.97
C ASP A 53 -13.85 -7.91 9.60
N LYS A 54 -14.82 -7.18 9.05
CA LYS A 54 -14.62 -5.77 8.67
C LYS A 54 -14.21 -4.89 9.85
N GLN A 55 -14.58 -5.23 11.08
CA GLN A 55 -14.20 -4.43 12.26
C GLN A 55 -12.75 -4.68 12.65
N ALA A 56 -12.30 -5.95 12.57
CA ALA A 56 -10.89 -6.31 12.77
C ALA A 56 -9.95 -5.56 11.82
N LEU A 57 -10.40 -5.28 10.59
CA LEU A 57 -9.58 -4.60 9.56
C LEU A 57 -9.57 -3.07 9.63
N GLN A 58 -10.50 -2.43 10.34
CA GLN A 58 -10.56 -0.96 10.40
C GLN A 58 -9.34 -0.33 11.10
N ARG A 59 -8.88 -0.91 12.21
CA ARG A 59 -7.73 -0.40 12.98
C ARG A 59 -6.39 -0.64 12.26
N PRO A 60 -6.09 -1.86 11.74
CA PRO A 60 -4.90 -2.14 10.97
C PRO A 60 -4.74 -1.25 9.76
N HIS A 61 -5.85 -0.92 9.09
CA HIS A 61 -5.84 -0.18 7.84
C HIS A 61 -5.09 1.17 7.95
N ARG A 62 -5.20 1.88 9.07
CA ARG A 62 -4.44 3.13 9.28
C ARG A 62 -2.94 2.88 9.43
N SER A 63 -2.56 1.86 10.19
CA SER A 63 -1.16 1.48 10.40
C SER A 63 -0.52 0.95 9.11
N LEU A 64 -1.27 0.19 8.31
CA LEU A 64 -0.87 -0.30 6.99
C LEU A 64 -0.73 0.86 5.99
N LYS A 65 -1.68 1.81 5.96
CA LYS A 65 -1.56 3.04 5.16
C LYS A 65 -0.29 3.82 5.50
N LYS A 66 0.03 3.94 6.80
CA LYS A 66 1.26 4.61 7.26
C LYS A 66 2.51 3.84 6.83
N ALA A 67 2.53 2.51 6.99
CA ALA A 67 3.65 1.67 6.57
C ALA A 67 3.90 1.72 5.06
N LYS A 68 2.83 1.69 4.25
CA LYS A 68 2.91 1.90 2.80
C LYS A 68 3.53 3.26 2.49
N MET A 69 3.04 4.34 3.11
CA MET A 69 3.54 5.68 2.87
C MET A 69 5.04 5.80 3.18
N GLU A 70 5.50 5.19 4.28
CA GLU A 70 6.93 5.13 4.60
C GLU A 70 7.73 4.33 3.56
N LEU A 71 7.19 3.22 3.03
CA LEU A 71 7.84 2.45 1.96
C LEU A 71 7.92 3.22 0.64
N VAL A 72 6.90 4.01 0.31
CA VAL A 72 6.79 4.76 -0.96
C VAL A 72 7.61 6.07 -0.93
N ILE A 73 7.67 6.77 0.21
CA ILE A 73 8.41 8.04 0.33
C ILE A 73 9.93 7.83 0.24
N LEU A 74 10.42 6.66 0.64
CA LEU A 74 11.83 6.37 0.59
C LEU A 74 12.29 6.24 -0.85
N ASP A 75 13.39 6.91 -1.18
CA ASP A 75 14.04 6.85 -2.50
C ASP A 75 14.29 5.40 -2.92
N THR A 76 13.64 5.01 -4.02
CA THR A 76 13.64 3.65 -4.58
C THR A 76 15.05 3.13 -4.85
N ASN A 77 15.97 3.99 -5.24
CA ASN A 77 17.32 3.58 -5.61
C ASN A 77 18.25 3.46 -4.40
N LYS A 78 17.88 4.04 -3.25
CA LYS A 78 18.74 4.13 -2.06
C LYS A 78 18.33 3.18 -0.93
N TYR A 79 17.08 2.72 -0.89
CA TYR A 79 16.51 1.99 0.25
C TYR A 79 15.85 0.65 -0.15
N LYS A 80 16.48 -0.10 -1.06
CA LYS A 80 15.96 -1.39 -1.56
C LYS A 80 15.81 -2.45 -0.46
N ASP A 81 16.68 -2.43 0.55
CA ASP A 81 16.67 -3.35 1.69
C ASP A 81 15.85 -2.84 2.89
N PHE A 82 15.04 -1.78 2.71
CA PHE A 82 14.24 -1.26 3.81
C PHE A 82 13.18 -2.26 4.25
N VAL A 83 13.10 -2.47 5.56
CA VAL A 83 12.16 -3.38 6.21
C VAL A 83 11.31 -2.61 7.20
N LYS A 84 9.99 -2.68 7.04
CA LYS A 84 9.03 -2.13 7.99
C LYS A 84 8.48 -3.23 8.88
N PHE A 85 8.73 -3.14 10.18
CA PHE A 85 8.06 -3.96 11.18
C PHE A 85 6.64 -3.44 11.42
N LEU A 86 5.68 -4.34 11.34
CA LEU A 86 4.26 -4.11 11.55
C LEU A 86 3.80 -4.93 12.75
N ASN A 87 3.48 -4.22 13.82
CA ASN A 87 2.86 -4.76 15.02
C ASN A 87 1.43 -4.21 15.09
N LEU A 88 0.45 -5.09 14.94
CA LEU A 88 -0.98 -4.77 14.98
C LEU A 88 -1.61 -5.54 16.14
N PRO A 89 -1.72 -4.91 17.31
CA PRO A 89 -2.19 -5.60 18.48
C PRO A 89 -3.72 -5.71 18.51
N PHE A 90 -4.23 -6.77 19.12
CA PHE A 90 -5.67 -6.99 19.33
C PHE A 90 -6.46 -6.98 18.00
N ILE A 91 -5.94 -7.70 17.00
CA ILE A 91 -6.54 -7.88 15.68
C ILE A 91 -7.87 -8.64 15.79
N THR A 92 -7.91 -9.71 16.60
CA THR A 92 -9.11 -10.50 16.84
C THR A 92 -8.99 -11.24 18.17
N THR A 93 -10.07 -11.85 18.64
CA THR A 93 -10.08 -12.64 19.88
C THR A 93 -10.51 -14.07 19.55
N THR A 94 -9.73 -15.02 20.04
CA THR A 94 -9.97 -16.46 19.90
C THR A 94 -10.27 -17.08 21.26
N ALA A 95 -10.64 -18.36 21.28
CA ALA A 95 -10.79 -19.11 22.53
C ALA A 95 -9.51 -19.10 23.39
N ASP A 96 -8.33 -19.00 22.74
CA ASP A 96 -7.02 -18.95 23.39
C ASP A 96 -6.60 -17.53 23.80
N GLY A 97 -7.43 -16.52 23.53
CA GLY A 97 -7.18 -15.12 23.87
C GLY A 97 -7.02 -14.19 22.65
N PRO A 98 -6.62 -12.92 22.89
CA PRO A 98 -6.42 -11.94 21.82
C PRO A 98 -5.25 -12.34 20.92
N LYS A 99 -5.41 -12.11 19.62
CA LYS A 99 -4.40 -12.34 18.59
C LYS A 99 -3.87 -11.02 18.05
N HIS A 100 -2.62 -11.05 17.63
CA HIS A 100 -1.86 -9.91 17.15
C HIS A 100 -1.24 -10.29 15.80
N ILE A 101 -0.93 -9.30 14.96
CA ILE A 101 -0.06 -9.52 13.81
C ILE A 101 1.28 -8.91 14.13
N ASP A 102 2.32 -9.75 14.12
CA ASP A 102 3.72 -9.35 14.23
C ASP A 102 4.46 -9.86 13.00
N THR A 103 4.76 -8.97 12.06
CA THR A 103 5.46 -9.34 10.84
C THR A 103 6.25 -8.18 10.27
N SER A 104 7.08 -8.44 9.28
CA SER A 104 7.86 -7.45 8.58
C SER A 104 7.49 -7.42 7.10
N LEU A 105 7.33 -6.21 6.57
CA LEU A 105 7.14 -5.97 5.15
C LEU A 105 8.41 -5.35 4.59
N THR A 106 9.09 -6.09 3.73
CA THR A 106 10.25 -5.57 2.99
C THR A 106 9.77 -4.79 1.77
N ARG A 107 10.58 -3.83 1.33
CA ARG A 107 10.32 -3.11 0.08
C ARG A 107 10.19 -4.06 -1.12
N ALA A 108 11.11 -5.01 -1.25
CA ALA A 108 11.08 -6.01 -2.31
C ALA A 108 9.74 -6.78 -2.34
N LYS A 109 9.20 -7.14 -1.16
CA LYS A 109 7.90 -7.81 -1.09
C LYS A 109 6.75 -6.89 -1.48
N PHE A 110 6.79 -5.62 -1.05
CA PHE A 110 5.80 -4.63 -1.47
C PHE A 110 5.79 -4.42 -2.99
N GLU A 111 6.96 -4.29 -3.61
CA GLU A 111 7.13 -4.16 -5.07
C GLU A 111 6.64 -5.40 -5.79
N GLU A 112 6.91 -6.60 -5.27
CA GLU A 112 6.37 -7.86 -5.81
C GLU A 112 4.82 -7.86 -5.79
N LEU A 113 4.22 -7.52 -4.63
CA LEU A 113 2.77 -7.51 -4.42
C LEU A 113 2.03 -6.49 -5.29
N CYS A 114 2.70 -5.40 -5.66
CA CYS A 114 2.11 -4.27 -6.36
C CYS A 114 2.77 -4.01 -7.73
N SER A 115 3.54 -4.96 -8.26
CA SER A 115 4.30 -4.80 -9.51
C SER A 115 3.43 -4.33 -10.66
N ASP A 116 2.27 -4.96 -10.86
CA ASP A 116 1.29 -4.58 -11.87
C ASP A 116 0.71 -3.17 -11.69
N LEU A 117 0.59 -2.71 -10.45
CA LEU A 117 0.12 -1.35 -10.13
C LEU A 117 1.24 -0.32 -10.33
N LEU A 118 2.49 -0.68 -10.00
CA LEU A 118 3.67 0.15 -10.19
C LEU A 118 4.00 0.33 -11.67
N ASP A 119 3.90 -0.73 -12.47
CA ASP A 119 4.13 -0.66 -13.93
C ASP A 119 3.16 0.32 -14.58
N ARG A 120 1.88 0.29 -14.18
CA ARG A 120 0.88 1.26 -14.62
C ARG A 120 1.22 2.68 -14.19
N TYR A 121 1.74 2.87 -12.97
CA TYR A 121 2.13 4.19 -12.47
C TYR A 121 3.34 4.78 -13.22
N VAL A 122 4.33 3.96 -13.56
CA VAL A 122 5.53 4.40 -14.30
C VAL A 122 5.16 4.85 -15.71
N ILE A 123 4.25 4.15 -16.39
CA ILE A 123 3.79 4.52 -17.74
C ILE A 123 3.25 5.96 -17.76
N PHE A 124 2.49 6.37 -16.74
CA PHE A 124 1.96 7.75 -16.64
C PHE A 124 3.03 8.81 -16.30
N SER A 125 4.20 8.41 -15.81
CA SER A 125 5.31 9.32 -15.48
C SER A 125 6.33 9.47 -16.62
N SER A 126 6.21 8.65 -17.67
CA SER A 126 7.13 8.61 -18.82
C SER A 126 6.54 9.19 -20.12
N GLU A 127 5.28 9.60 -20.11
CA GLU A 127 4.62 10.40 -21.15
C GLU A 127 4.44 11.85 -20.67
#